data_AF-A0A0R3LV34-F1
#
_entry.id   AF-A0A0R3LV34-F1
#
_cell.length_a   1.000
_cell.length_b   1.000
_cell.length_c   1.000
_cell.angle_alpha   90.00
_cell.angle_beta   90.00
_cell.angle_gamma   90.00
#
_symmetry.space_group_name_H-M   'P 1'
#
loop_
_entity.id
_entity.type
_entity.pdbx_description
1 polymer ?
#
loop_
_entity_poly.entity_id
_entity_poly.type
_entity_poly.pdbx_seq_one_letter_code
_entity_poly.pdbx_strand_id
1 'polypeptide(L)'
;MGDRLKLAAWCAICFLTCSAAYAQQQVIGTPPEASNMKLVGTSDLQARSAYQPTIHHQGDRWIAYIGHHGGSDEIPAPVNPQTGKAEPNGTSIVDVTDPSQPKYLRHLSGQEGKYEAGGAQMVRICDGKALPKGDRNAVYMLRTFGGEAHEIWNVADPANPVLVTRIAGLKDTHKNWWECDTGIAFLVSGAPDWRTRRMTQVYDLSDPAHPQKIRDFGLPGQEPGSTGAVPTELHGPISTGPSGNRVYFGYGTNKGGILQIVDREKLLSGPKEPTADNLRLPEIARLPMSAFNGAHTTFPMLGMPIAEFARDKDGKTRDIVMIVDEAILNECNEPRQMVWFADVTVENRPMMISSYTVPEASGTFCERGGRFGAHSSNESMAPVFYKKMAFIAFFNAGVRALDIRDPFHPSEVGHFIPAITAATDKRCVKIDDKNRCKVAIQTNNVETDERGYIYIVDRANTGLHILELTGPARAVAGLP
;
A
#
# COMPACT_ATOMS: atom_id res chain seq x y z
N MET A 1 15.85 -84.04 -7.80
CA MET A 1 14.48 -84.09 -8.37
C MET A 1 13.52 -83.97 -7.19
N GLY A 2 12.77 -82.90 -6.93
CA GLY A 2 12.62 -81.57 -7.51
C GLY A 2 11.64 -80.83 -6.59
N ASP A 3 12.09 -79.76 -5.93
CA ASP A 3 11.30 -78.96 -4.99
C ASP A 3 10.48 -77.89 -5.71
N ARG A 4 9.18 -77.79 -5.37
CA ARG A 4 8.35 -76.60 -5.58
C ARG A 4 7.34 -76.46 -4.44
N LEU A 5 7.61 -75.55 -3.50
CA LEU A 5 6.63 -75.02 -2.56
C LEU A 5 6.20 -73.63 -3.03
N LYS A 6 4.89 -73.42 -3.25
CA LYS A 6 4.29 -72.11 -3.49
C LYS A 6 3.82 -71.54 -2.14
N LEU A 7 4.32 -70.37 -1.75
CA LEU A 7 3.74 -69.56 -0.67
C LEU A 7 3.20 -68.27 -1.29
N ALA A 8 1.89 -68.03 -1.16
CA ALA A 8 1.24 -66.80 -1.58
C ALA A 8 1.30 -65.78 -0.43
N ALA A 9 1.92 -64.62 -0.67
CA ALA A 9 1.98 -63.51 0.27
C ALA A 9 0.75 -62.60 0.09
N TRP A 10 0.05 -62.32 1.19
CA TRP A 10 -1.01 -61.30 1.26
C TRP A 10 -0.36 -59.95 1.61
N CYS A 11 -0.44 -58.98 0.70
CA CYS A 11 -0.12 -57.57 0.98
C CYS A 11 -1.40 -56.83 1.38
N ALA A 12 -1.47 -56.33 2.61
CA ALA A 12 -2.47 -55.38 3.03
C ALA A 12 -2.07 -53.97 2.55
N ILE A 13 -2.89 -53.38 1.68
CA ILE A 13 -2.75 -51.99 1.21
C ILE A 13 -3.57 -51.11 2.16
N CYS A 14 -2.91 -50.32 2.99
CA CYS A 14 -3.54 -49.23 3.73
C CYS A 14 -3.81 -48.07 2.77
N PHE A 15 -5.07 -47.86 2.39
CA PHE A 15 -5.51 -46.63 1.75
C PHE A 15 -5.58 -45.51 2.78
N LEU A 16 -4.57 -44.64 2.80
CA LEU A 16 -4.67 -43.31 3.39
C LEU A 16 -5.56 -42.46 2.47
N THR A 17 -6.83 -42.33 2.83
CA THR A 17 -7.73 -41.36 2.19
C THR A 17 -7.32 -39.96 2.65
N CYS A 18 -6.59 -39.23 1.81
CA CYS A 18 -6.48 -37.77 1.94
C CYS A 18 -7.87 -37.17 1.68
N SER A 19 -8.59 -36.85 2.75
CA SER A 19 -9.75 -35.97 2.66
C SER A 19 -9.27 -34.62 2.12
N ALA A 20 -9.64 -34.26 0.89
CA ALA A 20 -9.53 -32.88 0.45
C ALA A 20 -10.39 -32.03 1.39
N ALA A 21 -9.76 -31.30 2.32
CA ALA A 21 -10.46 -30.33 3.14
C ALA A 21 -10.92 -29.22 2.21
N TYR A 22 -12.21 -29.24 1.84
CA TYR A 22 -12.84 -28.12 1.14
C TYR A 22 -12.60 -26.85 1.97
N ALA A 23 -12.14 -25.77 1.33
CA ALA A 23 -11.97 -24.48 1.97
C ALA A 23 -13.29 -24.05 2.63
N GLN A 24 -13.32 -24.05 3.96
CA GLN A 24 -14.52 -23.66 4.69
C GLN A 24 -14.71 -22.15 4.54
N GLN A 25 -15.87 -21.74 4.03
CA GLN A 25 -16.21 -20.33 3.89
C GLN A 25 -16.11 -19.65 5.26
N GLN A 26 -15.50 -18.45 5.33
CA GLN A 26 -15.42 -17.70 6.57
C GLN A 26 -16.83 -17.45 7.13
N VAL A 27 -17.00 -17.67 8.44
CA VAL A 27 -18.26 -17.48 9.15
C VAL A 27 -18.10 -16.34 10.15
N ILE A 28 -19.07 -15.42 10.18
CA ILE A 28 -19.08 -14.32 11.17
C ILE A 28 -19.01 -14.92 12.59
N GLY A 29 -18.13 -14.35 13.42
CA GLY A 29 -17.86 -14.83 14.77
C GLY A 29 -16.72 -15.84 14.89
N THR A 30 -16.15 -16.31 13.77
CA THR A 30 -14.87 -17.03 13.77
C THR A 30 -13.77 -16.09 14.28
N PRO A 31 -12.86 -16.53 15.17
CA PRO A 31 -11.75 -15.69 15.60
C PRO A 31 -10.80 -15.36 14.42
N PRO A 32 -10.04 -14.26 14.49
CA PRO A 32 -9.01 -13.98 13.49
C PRO A 32 -7.94 -15.08 13.48
N GLU A 33 -7.34 -15.32 12.31
CA GLU A 33 -6.18 -16.21 12.17
C GLU A 33 -4.91 -15.37 12.43
N ALA A 34 -4.02 -15.83 13.30
CA ALA A 34 -2.83 -15.07 13.65
C ALA A 34 -1.64 -15.96 14.02
N SER A 35 -0.44 -15.47 13.70
CA SER A 35 0.83 -16.01 14.15
C SER A 35 1.77 -14.85 14.48
N ASN A 36 2.34 -14.85 15.70
CA ASN A 36 3.26 -13.82 16.21
C ASN A 36 2.75 -12.36 16.08
N MET A 37 1.43 -12.20 16.04
CA MET A 37 0.74 -10.93 16.02
C MET A 37 -0.53 -11.06 16.87
N LYS A 38 -0.97 -9.98 17.52
CA LYS A 38 -2.26 -9.95 18.22
C LYS A 38 -3.01 -8.66 17.94
N LEU A 39 -4.33 -8.73 18.03
CA LEU A 39 -5.23 -7.59 17.96
C LEU A 39 -5.17 -6.79 19.26
N VAL A 40 -4.99 -5.47 19.16
CA VAL A 40 -4.97 -4.51 20.26
C VAL A 40 -6.30 -3.75 20.33
N GLY A 41 -6.80 -3.28 19.19
CA GLY A 41 -8.07 -2.57 19.09
C GLY A 41 -8.57 -2.45 17.66
N THR A 42 -9.80 -1.98 17.51
CA THR A 42 -10.49 -1.90 16.22
C THR A 42 -11.33 -0.64 16.11
N SER A 43 -11.55 -0.18 14.88
CA SER A 43 -12.64 0.74 14.54
C SER A 43 -13.35 0.19 13.32
N ASP A 44 -14.68 0.15 13.32
CA ASP A 44 -15.47 -0.30 12.16
C ASP A 44 -15.39 0.66 10.96
N LEU A 45 -14.80 1.85 11.17
CA LEU A 45 -14.75 2.95 10.21
C LEU A 45 -16.12 3.29 9.62
N GLN A 46 -17.19 3.09 10.41
CA GLN A 46 -18.58 3.24 9.98
C GLN A 46 -18.92 2.40 8.73
N ALA A 47 -18.35 1.19 8.63
CA ALA A 47 -18.53 0.26 7.52
C ALA A 47 -18.12 0.83 6.15
N ARG A 48 -17.09 1.69 6.12
CA ARG A 48 -16.56 2.27 4.88
C ARG A 48 -15.35 1.49 4.37
N SER A 49 -15.27 1.28 3.05
CA SER A 49 -14.12 0.66 2.38
C SER A 49 -12.89 1.53 2.56
N ALA A 50 -11.79 1.00 3.07
CA ALA A 50 -10.58 1.75 3.33
C ALA A 50 -9.45 1.43 2.33
N TYR A 51 -8.60 2.42 2.06
CA TYR A 51 -7.39 2.31 1.23
C TYR A 51 -6.17 2.71 2.05
N GLN A 52 -5.73 3.97 2.07
CA GLN A 52 -4.50 4.37 2.76
C GLN A 52 -4.77 4.80 4.23
N PRO A 53 -4.15 4.15 5.23
CA PRO A 53 -3.97 4.74 6.55
C PRO A 53 -2.67 5.56 6.62
N THR A 54 -2.71 6.69 7.33
CA THR A 54 -1.53 7.45 7.77
C THR A 54 -1.69 7.76 9.24
N ILE A 55 -0.70 7.39 10.05
CA ILE A 55 -0.71 7.59 11.50
C ILE A 55 0.24 8.73 11.84
N HIS A 56 -0.29 9.77 12.49
CA HIS A 56 0.48 10.98 12.78
C HIS A 56 0.42 11.32 14.27
N HIS A 57 1.58 11.69 14.84
CA HIS A 57 1.67 12.17 16.20
C HIS A 57 1.47 13.69 16.24
N GLN A 58 0.40 14.15 16.88
CA GLN A 58 -0.05 15.54 16.90
C GLN A 58 -0.21 16.03 18.34
N GLY A 59 0.76 16.81 18.79
CA GLY A 59 0.82 17.20 20.21
C GLY A 59 1.09 15.99 21.08
N ASP A 60 0.13 15.64 21.94
CA ASP A 60 0.14 14.48 22.84
C ASP A 60 -0.72 13.31 22.32
N ARG A 61 -1.31 13.45 21.13
CA ARG A 61 -2.24 12.48 20.55
C ARG A 61 -1.65 11.76 19.35
N TRP A 62 -2.10 10.54 19.14
CA TRP A 62 -1.88 9.81 17.90
C TRP A 62 -3.18 9.77 17.12
N ILE A 63 -3.16 10.28 15.89
CA ILE A 63 -4.35 10.34 15.04
C ILE A 63 -4.11 9.50 13.79
N ALA A 64 -5.05 8.60 13.50
CA ALA A 64 -5.11 7.84 12.27
C ALA A 64 -6.03 8.56 11.27
N TYR A 65 -5.49 8.83 10.08
CA TYR A 65 -6.23 9.32 8.94
C TYR A 65 -6.37 8.19 7.93
N ILE A 66 -7.60 7.80 7.62
CA ILE A 66 -7.87 6.66 6.73
C ILE A 66 -8.62 7.19 5.52
N GLY A 67 -7.96 7.15 4.36
CA GLY A 67 -8.59 7.40 3.07
C GLY A 67 -9.46 6.23 2.63
N HIS A 68 -10.59 6.53 1.97
CA HIS A 68 -11.58 5.54 1.54
C HIS A 68 -11.73 5.52 0.02
N HIS A 69 -12.01 4.34 -0.52
CA HIS A 69 -12.63 4.21 -1.85
C HIS A 69 -14.07 4.71 -1.79
N GLY A 70 -14.68 4.96 -2.95
CA GLY A 70 -16.14 5.13 -3.08
C GLY A 70 -16.92 3.95 -2.51
N GLY A 71 -18.23 4.12 -2.34
CA GLY A 71 -19.10 3.06 -1.82
C GLY A 71 -19.20 1.85 -2.76
N SER A 72 -19.92 0.82 -2.32
CA SER A 72 -20.22 -0.36 -3.16
C SER A 72 -21.51 -0.17 -3.96
N ASP A 73 -21.90 -1.18 -4.73
CA ASP A 73 -23.22 -1.19 -5.37
C ASP A 73 -24.36 -1.27 -4.37
N GLU A 74 -24.18 -2.04 -3.30
CA GLU A 74 -25.15 -2.24 -2.21
C GLU A 74 -25.22 -1.03 -1.28
N ILE A 75 -24.07 -0.41 -0.98
CA ILE A 75 -23.98 0.75 -0.08
C ILE A 75 -23.15 1.86 -0.75
N PRO A 76 -23.73 2.62 -1.69
CA PRO A 76 -23.00 3.68 -2.40
C PRO A 76 -22.58 4.86 -1.49
N ALA A 77 -23.38 5.16 -0.47
CA ALA A 77 -23.14 6.22 0.50
C ALA A 77 -23.55 5.75 1.91
N PRO A 78 -22.61 5.17 2.68
CA PRO A 78 -22.87 4.74 4.05
C PRO A 78 -23.39 5.89 4.93
N VAL A 79 -24.33 5.58 5.82
CA VAL A 79 -24.86 6.55 6.79
C VAL A 79 -23.77 6.88 7.80
N ASN A 80 -23.50 8.17 7.97
CA ASN A 80 -22.63 8.67 9.02
C ASN A 80 -23.41 8.73 10.35
N PRO A 81 -23.07 7.91 11.37
CA PRO A 81 -23.78 7.92 12.65
C PRO A 81 -23.67 9.24 13.42
N GLN A 82 -22.63 10.06 13.17
CA GLN A 82 -22.45 11.35 13.83
C GLN A 82 -23.41 12.42 13.29
N THR A 83 -23.86 12.30 12.03
CA THR A 83 -24.73 13.30 11.37
C THR A 83 -26.11 12.77 11.01
N GLY A 84 -26.29 11.44 11.01
CA GLY A 84 -27.50 10.74 10.54
C GLY A 84 -27.69 10.77 9.02
N LYS A 85 -26.71 11.25 8.24
CA LYS A 85 -26.84 11.45 6.79
C LYS A 85 -26.09 10.37 6.01
N ALA A 86 -26.65 9.95 4.88
CA ALA A 86 -25.91 9.19 3.88
C ALA A 86 -24.86 10.11 3.23
N GLU A 87 -23.60 9.69 3.27
CA GLU A 87 -22.48 10.50 2.80
C GLU A 87 -21.58 9.65 1.90
N PRO A 88 -21.12 10.19 0.74
CA PRO A 88 -20.07 9.56 -0.03
C PRO A 88 -18.86 9.32 0.85
N ASN A 89 -18.22 8.16 0.70
CA ASN A 89 -16.97 7.89 1.40
C ASN A 89 -15.95 9.00 1.15
N GLY A 90 -15.06 9.22 2.11
CA GLY A 90 -13.96 10.16 1.94
C GLY A 90 -12.80 9.82 2.86
N THR A 91 -12.66 10.51 3.99
CA THR A 91 -11.58 10.29 4.95
C THR A 91 -12.16 10.14 6.35
N SER A 92 -11.82 9.05 7.04
CA SER A 92 -12.08 8.89 8.47
C SER A 92 -10.90 9.42 9.27
N ILE A 93 -11.20 10.12 10.36
CA ILE A 93 -10.21 10.60 11.33
C ILE A 93 -10.52 9.93 12.67
N VAL A 94 -9.55 9.17 13.18
CA VAL A 94 -9.71 8.33 14.38
C VAL A 94 -8.57 8.65 15.35
N ASP A 95 -8.91 8.97 16.59
CA ASP A 95 -7.93 9.05 17.67
C ASP A 95 -7.50 7.63 18.06
N VAL A 96 -6.21 7.37 17.97
CA VAL A 96 -5.56 6.10 18.32
C VAL A 96 -4.47 6.30 19.37
N THR A 97 -4.61 7.35 20.19
CA THR A 97 -3.73 7.63 21.33
C THR A 97 -3.73 6.46 22.29
N ASP A 98 -4.92 5.96 22.65
CA ASP A 98 -5.09 4.62 23.21
C ASP A 98 -5.46 3.64 22.08
N PRO A 99 -4.54 2.80 21.63
CA PRO A 99 -4.79 1.86 20.54
C PRO A 99 -5.80 0.76 20.90
N SER A 100 -6.05 0.52 22.19
CA SER A 100 -7.06 -0.44 22.66
C SER A 100 -8.48 0.13 22.67
N GLN A 101 -8.60 1.46 22.60
CA GLN A 101 -9.86 2.20 22.58
C GLN A 101 -9.86 3.30 21.50
N PRO A 102 -9.79 2.94 20.19
CA PRO A 102 -9.85 3.93 19.12
C PRO A 102 -11.14 4.74 19.16
N LYS A 103 -11.04 6.08 19.01
CA LYS A 103 -12.21 6.97 19.05
C LYS A 103 -12.40 7.64 17.69
N TYR A 104 -13.52 7.35 17.03
CA TYR A 104 -13.86 7.99 15.76
C TYR A 104 -14.21 9.46 15.99
N LEU A 105 -13.46 10.37 15.38
CA LEU A 105 -13.61 11.82 15.59
C LEU A 105 -14.48 12.45 14.52
N ARG A 106 -14.17 12.16 13.26
CA ARG A 106 -14.79 12.85 12.13
C ARG A 106 -14.71 12.04 10.84
N HIS A 107 -15.77 12.10 10.06
CA HIS A 107 -15.77 11.76 8.65
C HIS A 107 -15.75 13.02 7.79
N LEU A 108 -14.92 13.05 6.76
CA LEU A 108 -14.89 14.09 5.73
C LEU A 108 -15.26 13.47 4.39
N SER A 109 -16.43 13.81 3.85
CA SER A 109 -16.90 13.28 2.56
C SER A 109 -15.91 13.55 1.42
N GLY A 110 -15.83 12.58 0.51
CA GLY A 110 -15.03 12.64 -0.71
C GLY A 110 -15.89 12.82 -1.96
N GLN A 111 -15.35 12.46 -3.12
CA GLN A 111 -16.08 12.49 -4.38
C GLN A 111 -17.19 11.44 -4.40
N GLU A 112 -18.36 11.80 -4.91
CA GLU A 112 -19.40 10.82 -5.25
C GLU A 112 -18.90 9.80 -6.27
N GLY A 113 -19.24 8.54 -6.06
CA GLY A 113 -18.81 7.46 -6.94
C GLY A 113 -18.66 6.16 -6.20
N LYS A 114 -18.50 5.08 -6.97
CA LYS A 114 -18.36 3.72 -6.44
C LYS A 114 -16.95 3.22 -6.64
N TYR A 115 -16.48 2.40 -5.70
CA TYR A 115 -15.16 1.77 -5.76
C TYR A 115 -14.07 2.82 -6.07
N GLU A 116 -13.25 2.61 -7.10
CA GLU A 116 -12.19 3.56 -7.43
C GLU A 116 -12.66 4.87 -8.07
N ALA A 117 -13.90 4.93 -8.55
CA ALA A 117 -14.46 6.11 -9.20
C ALA A 117 -14.99 7.17 -8.21
N GLY A 118 -14.77 7.01 -6.91
CA GLY A 118 -15.14 7.97 -5.88
C GLY A 118 -14.26 7.86 -4.63
N GLY A 119 -14.65 8.57 -3.57
CA GLY A 119 -13.94 8.54 -2.29
C GLY A 119 -12.89 9.63 -2.11
N ALA A 120 -11.92 9.36 -1.24
CA ALA A 120 -10.71 10.16 -1.00
C ALA A 120 -9.62 9.21 -0.50
N GLN A 121 -9.11 8.39 -1.41
CA GLN A 121 -8.41 7.15 -1.10
C GLN A 121 -7.05 7.36 -0.43
N MET A 122 -6.36 8.43 -0.79
CA MET A 122 -4.98 8.67 -0.36
C MET A 122 -4.92 9.83 0.62
N VAL A 123 -4.09 9.72 1.66
CA VAL A 123 -3.88 10.77 2.65
C VAL A 123 -2.43 10.83 3.15
N ARG A 124 -1.89 12.03 3.33
CA ARG A 124 -0.57 12.35 3.92
C ARG A 124 -0.72 13.51 4.89
N ILE A 125 0.10 13.52 5.95
CA ILE A 125 0.04 14.51 7.01
C ILE A 125 1.41 15.16 7.20
N CYS A 126 1.43 16.48 7.34
CA CYS A 126 2.62 17.24 7.72
C CYS A 126 2.28 18.24 8.83
N ASP A 127 3.12 18.34 9.85
CA ASP A 127 3.02 19.46 10.79
C ASP A 127 3.37 20.77 10.07
N GLY A 128 2.60 21.83 10.31
CA GLY A 128 2.88 23.13 9.71
C GLY A 128 4.20 23.72 10.16
N LYS A 129 4.67 23.40 11.38
CA LYS A 129 6.01 23.77 11.87
C LYS A 129 7.17 23.08 11.11
N ALA A 130 6.91 21.97 10.42
CA ALA A 130 7.92 21.27 9.63
C ALA A 130 8.03 21.86 8.21
N LEU A 131 6.94 22.45 7.69
CA LEU A 131 6.90 23.07 6.38
C LEU A 131 7.61 24.44 6.39
N PRO A 132 8.37 24.80 5.34
CA PRO A 132 9.12 26.06 5.31
C PRO A 132 8.28 27.33 5.47
N LYS A 133 7.03 27.33 5.01
CA LYS A 133 6.10 28.48 5.06
C LYS A 133 4.75 28.10 5.68
N GLY A 134 4.66 26.95 6.35
CA GLY A 134 3.42 26.52 7.02
C GLY A 134 3.12 27.35 8.27
N ASP A 135 1.84 27.46 8.63
CA ASP A 135 1.47 27.95 9.96
C ASP A 135 2.00 26.97 11.01
N ARG A 136 2.83 27.44 11.92
CA ARG A 136 3.48 26.62 12.96
C ARG A 136 2.47 25.94 13.89
N ASN A 137 1.25 26.45 14.00
CA ASN A 137 0.18 25.87 14.82
C ASN A 137 -0.76 24.96 14.03
N ALA A 138 -0.61 24.88 12.70
CA ALA A 138 -1.41 24.01 11.87
C ALA A 138 -0.83 22.59 11.81
N VAL A 139 -1.71 21.66 11.48
CA VAL A 139 -1.34 20.33 10.98
C VAL A 139 -2.07 20.20 9.66
N TYR A 140 -1.37 19.87 8.57
CA TYR A 140 -1.95 19.82 7.25
C TYR A 140 -2.14 18.39 6.78
N MET A 141 -3.34 18.10 6.28
CA MET A 141 -3.68 16.85 5.61
C MET A 141 -3.79 17.10 4.11
N LEU A 142 -2.90 16.49 3.34
CA LEU A 142 -3.02 16.35 1.89
C LEU A 142 -3.80 15.07 1.59
N ARG A 143 -4.89 15.16 0.85
CA ARG A 143 -5.64 13.99 0.39
C ARG A 143 -6.03 14.08 -1.09
N THR A 144 -6.39 12.95 -1.68
CA THR A 144 -7.17 12.98 -2.93
C THR A 144 -8.63 13.33 -2.65
N PHE A 145 -9.31 13.88 -3.65
CA PHE A 145 -10.76 13.98 -3.70
C PHE A 145 -11.23 13.17 -4.92
N GLY A 146 -11.37 11.87 -4.67
CA GLY A 146 -11.62 10.84 -5.66
C GLY A 146 -10.63 10.89 -6.82
N GLY A 147 -11.13 11.08 -8.04
CA GLY A 147 -10.32 11.22 -9.25
C GLY A 147 -10.16 12.66 -9.75
N GLU A 148 -10.69 13.67 -9.07
CA GLU A 148 -10.86 15.02 -9.66
C GLU A 148 -9.88 16.07 -9.14
N ALA A 149 -9.34 15.89 -7.93
CA ALA A 149 -8.54 16.91 -7.27
C ALA A 149 -7.65 16.36 -6.14
N HIS A 150 -6.65 17.13 -5.76
CA HIS A 150 -6.00 17.03 -4.46
C HIS A 150 -6.50 18.15 -3.55
N GLU A 151 -6.74 17.83 -2.29
CA GLU A 151 -7.16 18.80 -1.28
C GLU A 151 -6.13 18.88 -0.16
N ILE A 152 -5.97 20.09 0.38
CA ILE A 152 -5.19 20.31 1.58
C ILE A 152 -6.12 20.90 2.64
N TRP A 153 -6.12 20.27 3.81
CA TRP A 153 -6.96 20.63 4.95
C TRP A 153 -6.08 20.97 6.15
N ASN A 154 -6.47 21.94 6.96
CA ASN A 154 -5.94 22.11 8.29
C ASN A 154 -6.73 21.18 9.24
N VAL A 155 -6.01 20.28 9.89
CA VAL A 155 -6.50 19.25 10.80
C VAL A 155 -5.90 19.39 12.20
N ALA A 156 -5.37 20.57 12.56
CA ALA A 156 -4.86 20.83 13.91
C ALA A 156 -5.90 20.55 15.00
N ASP A 157 -7.18 20.85 14.71
CA ASP A 157 -8.32 20.24 15.39
C ASP A 157 -8.87 19.09 14.54
N PRO A 158 -8.51 17.83 14.83
CA PRO A 158 -8.93 16.69 14.01
C PRO A 158 -10.45 16.42 14.08
N ALA A 159 -11.17 17.00 15.05
CA ALA A 159 -12.63 16.91 15.12
C ALA A 159 -13.32 17.97 14.23
N ASN A 160 -12.65 19.10 13.96
CA ASN A 160 -13.16 20.19 13.12
C ASN A 160 -12.18 20.60 12.00
N PRO A 161 -11.90 19.72 11.01
CA PRO A 161 -11.04 20.04 9.88
C PRO A 161 -11.56 21.22 9.03
N VAL A 162 -10.64 22.04 8.54
CA VAL A 162 -10.93 23.19 7.68
C VAL A 162 -10.23 23.04 6.35
N LEU A 163 -10.96 23.11 5.23
CA LEU A 163 -10.35 23.07 3.90
C LEU A 163 -9.50 24.34 3.70
N VAL A 164 -8.25 24.15 3.29
CA VAL A 164 -7.30 25.24 3.01
C VAL A 164 -7.30 25.56 1.51
N THR A 165 -7.09 24.54 0.68
CA THR A 165 -7.06 24.73 -0.78
C THR A 165 -7.36 23.42 -1.51
N ARG A 166 -7.68 23.54 -2.80
CA ARG A 166 -7.96 22.43 -3.70
C ARG A 166 -7.27 22.64 -5.04
N ILE A 167 -6.47 21.66 -5.46
CA ILE A 167 -5.85 21.57 -6.78
C ILE A 167 -6.76 20.69 -7.65
N ALA A 168 -7.58 21.31 -8.50
CA ALA A 168 -8.63 20.64 -9.28
C ALA A 168 -8.34 20.61 -10.79
N GLY A 169 -9.28 20.04 -11.57
CA GLY A 169 -9.16 19.91 -13.02
C GLY A 169 -8.27 18.73 -13.43
N LEU A 170 -8.20 17.71 -12.57
CA LEU A 170 -7.35 16.54 -12.75
C LEU A 170 -8.19 15.33 -13.18
N LYS A 171 -7.50 14.31 -13.68
CA LYS A 171 -8.08 13.01 -14.01
C LYS A 171 -7.44 11.97 -13.09
N ASP A 172 -8.25 11.11 -12.48
CA ASP A 172 -7.81 9.90 -11.77
C ASP A 172 -6.65 10.13 -10.76
N THR A 173 -6.86 11.07 -9.83
CA THR A 173 -5.89 11.31 -8.73
C THR A 173 -5.71 10.07 -7.84
N HIS A 174 -4.47 9.82 -7.37
CA HIS A 174 -4.13 8.57 -6.70
C HIS A 174 -3.11 8.75 -5.56
N LYS A 175 -2.12 7.86 -5.43
CA LYS A 175 -1.06 7.92 -4.40
C LYS A 175 -0.30 9.25 -4.43
N ASN A 176 0.22 9.70 -3.29
CA ASN A 176 1.04 10.91 -3.20
C ASN A 176 2.21 10.71 -2.23
N TRP A 177 3.28 11.47 -2.43
CA TRP A 177 4.37 11.62 -1.46
C TRP A 177 4.58 13.09 -1.16
N TRP A 178 4.68 13.45 0.12
CA TRP A 178 4.90 14.84 0.56
C TRP A 178 6.09 14.90 1.50
N GLU A 179 7.12 15.62 1.09
CA GLU A 179 8.29 15.92 1.90
C GLU A 179 7.96 17.09 2.82
N CYS A 180 7.67 16.82 4.09
CA CYS A 180 7.26 17.87 5.03
C CYS A 180 8.35 18.91 5.30
N ASP A 181 9.63 18.54 5.22
CA ASP A 181 10.78 19.41 5.50
C ASP A 181 11.04 20.44 4.38
N THR A 182 10.78 20.08 3.13
CA THR A 182 10.94 20.96 1.97
C THR A 182 9.63 21.55 1.47
N GLY A 183 8.51 20.91 1.78
CA GLY A 183 7.20 21.20 1.20
C GLY A 183 7.00 20.59 -0.18
N ILE A 184 7.98 19.91 -0.77
CA ILE A 184 7.86 19.32 -2.11
C ILE A 184 6.91 18.13 -2.08
N ALA A 185 5.92 18.15 -2.97
CA ALA A 185 4.95 17.07 -3.13
C ALA A 185 4.98 16.48 -4.55
N PHE A 186 4.95 15.16 -4.60
CA PHE A 186 4.83 14.36 -5.81
C PHE A 186 3.41 13.80 -5.85
N LEU A 187 2.56 14.43 -6.65
CA LEU A 187 1.15 14.12 -6.72
C LEU A 187 0.88 13.22 -7.93
N VAL A 188 0.17 12.09 -7.73
CA VAL A 188 -0.23 11.24 -8.85
C VAL A 188 -1.60 11.64 -9.36
N SER A 189 -1.66 12.06 -10.61
CA SER A 189 -2.87 12.47 -11.30
C SER A 189 -2.62 12.56 -12.81
N GLY A 190 -3.69 12.63 -13.60
CA GLY A 190 -3.64 12.90 -15.03
C GLY A 190 -3.89 14.38 -15.30
N ALA A 191 -2.89 15.07 -15.86
CA ALA A 191 -3.10 16.38 -16.44
C ALA A 191 -3.99 16.30 -17.70
N PRO A 192 -4.88 17.28 -17.97
CA PRO A 192 -5.88 17.17 -19.03
C PRO A 192 -5.36 16.85 -20.43
N ASP A 193 -4.19 17.37 -20.78
CA ASP A 193 -3.52 17.29 -22.08
C ASP A 193 -2.54 16.11 -22.21
N TRP A 194 -2.29 15.38 -21.12
CA TRP A 194 -1.44 14.19 -21.12
C TRP A 194 -2.19 12.95 -21.63
N ARG A 195 -1.45 12.01 -22.20
CA ARG A 195 -2.00 10.81 -22.87
C ARG A 195 -2.26 9.64 -21.91
N THR A 196 -2.02 9.84 -20.61
CA THR A 196 -2.20 8.85 -19.55
C THR A 196 -3.12 9.40 -18.46
N ARG A 197 -3.81 8.52 -17.73
CA ARG A 197 -4.67 8.92 -16.62
C ARG A 197 -3.90 9.17 -15.32
N ARG A 198 -2.70 8.60 -15.15
CA ARG A 198 -1.88 8.76 -13.94
C ARG A 198 -0.42 9.02 -14.30
N MET A 199 0.05 10.21 -13.97
CA MET A 199 1.43 10.67 -14.08
C MET A 199 1.80 11.52 -12.85
N THR A 200 3.03 12.01 -12.74
CA THR A 200 3.45 12.84 -11.60
C THR A 200 3.29 14.33 -11.90
N GLN A 201 2.59 15.04 -11.04
CA GLN A 201 2.68 16.49 -10.95
C GLN A 201 3.48 16.86 -9.71
N VAL A 202 4.55 17.64 -9.91
CA VAL A 202 5.41 18.09 -8.82
C VAL A 202 4.98 19.48 -8.40
N TYR A 203 4.71 19.66 -7.11
CA TYR A 203 4.29 20.91 -6.51
C TYR A 203 5.22 21.31 -5.35
N ASP A 204 5.45 22.61 -5.20
CA ASP A 204 5.88 23.21 -3.94
C ASP A 204 4.62 23.49 -3.10
N LEU A 205 4.46 22.73 -2.02
CA LEU A 205 3.43 22.90 -0.99
C LEU A 205 4.04 23.40 0.33
N SER A 206 5.19 24.07 0.29
CA SER A 206 5.79 24.70 1.48
C SER A 206 4.89 25.75 2.12
N ASP A 207 4.06 26.41 1.31
CA ASP A 207 2.89 27.19 1.72
C ASP A 207 1.61 26.45 1.26
N PRO A 208 0.95 25.70 2.17
CA PRO A 208 -0.26 24.94 1.85
C PRO A 208 -1.44 25.77 1.33
N ALA A 209 -1.49 27.09 1.58
CA ALA A 209 -2.55 27.95 1.08
C ALA A 209 -2.31 28.39 -0.37
N HIS A 210 -1.05 28.37 -0.82
CA HIS A 210 -0.65 28.82 -2.16
C HIS A 210 0.22 27.77 -2.90
N PRO A 211 -0.34 26.60 -3.26
CA PRO A 211 0.39 25.58 -4.02
C PRO A 211 1.02 26.14 -5.30
N GLN A 212 2.31 25.85 -5.52
CA GLN A 212 3.01 26.26 -6.74
C GLN A 212 3.39 25.05 -7.56
N LYS A 213 2.87 24.94 -8.77
CA LYS A 213 3.25 23.85 -9.69
C LYS A 213 4.69 24.05 -10.14
N ILE A 214 5.51 23.01 -9.96
CA ILE A 214 6.91 23.00 -10.42
C ILE A 214 6.96 22.47 -11.85
N ARG A 215 6.44 21.27 -12.10
CA ARG A 215 6.40 20.62 -13.42
C ARG A 215 5.46 19.43 -13.46
N ASP A 216 5.21 18.96 -14.66
CA ASP A 216 4.65 17.65 -14.96
C ASP A 216 5.81 16.66 -15.30
N PHE A 217 5.68 15.40 -14.90
CA PHE A 217 6.69 14.36 -15.12
C PHE A 217 6.06 12.97 -15.33
N GLY A 218 6.68 12.16 -16.19
CA GLY A 218 6.20 10.83 -16.55
C GLY A 218 7.19 10.13 -17.49
N LEU A 219 6.79 8.97 -18.01
CA LEU A 219 7.60 8.24 -18.98
C LEU A 219 7.48 8.90 -20.36
N PRO A 220 8.57 9.04 -21.14
CA PRO A 220 8.51 9.53 -22.52
C PRO A 220 7.52 8.73 -23.37
N GLY A 221 6.66 9.42 -24.11
CA GLY A 221 5.47 8.89 -24.80
C GLY A 221 4.14 9.17 -24.07
N GLN A 222 4.17 9.66 -22.83
CA GLN A 222 2.98 10.10 -22.10
C GLN A 222 2.67 11.59 -22.29
N GLU A 223 3.69 12.38 -22.61
CA GLU A 223 3.61 13.83 -22.77
C GLU A 223 2.72 14.28 -23.95
N PRO A 224 2.20 15.52 -23.90
CA PRO A 224 1.44 16.12 -25.00
C PRO A 224 2.22 16.11 -26.31
N GLY A 225 1.53 15.84 -27.43
CA GLY A 225 2.12 15.85 -28.76
C GLY A 225 2.97 14.63 -29.11
N SER A 226 3.24 13.73 -28.16
CA SER A 226 3.90 12.46 -28.46
C SER A 226 3.01 11.52 -29.30
N THR A 227 3.63 10.61 -30.04
CA THR A 227 2.96 9.63 -30.90
C THR A 227 3.33 8.19 -30.50
N GLY A 228 2.69 7.18 -31.10
CA GLY A 228 2.96 5.76 -30.80
C GLY A 228 2.27 5.23 -29.54
N ALA A 229 2.75 4.09 -29.02
CA ALA A 229 2.16 3.45 -27.84
C ALA A 229 2.39 4.28 -26.58
N VAL A 230 1.35 4.41 -25.74
CA VAL A 230 1.44 5.11 -24.45
C VAL A 230 2.06 4.16 -23.43
N PRO A 231 3.17 4.55 -22.76
CA PRO A 231 3.76 3.75 -21.68
C PRO A 231 2.80 3.55 -20.51
N THR A 232 3.06 2.50 -19.73
CA THR A 232 2.26 2.14 -18.55
C THR A 232 2.17 3.28 -17.52
N GLU A 233 1.06 3.33 -16.79
CA GLU A 233 0.72 4.45 -15.90
C GLU A 233 1.51 4.40 -14.60
N LEU A 234 1.67 5.56 -13.96
CA LEU A 234 2.29 5.65 -12.64
C LEU A 234 1.31 5.18 -11.57
N HIS A 235 1.79 4.38 -10.62
CA HIS A 235 1.03 4.06 -9.42
C HIS A 235 1.37 5.01 -8.26
N GLY A 236 2.66 5.13 -7.90
CA GLY A 236 3.08 5.94 -6.76
C GLY A 236 4.58 6.27 -6.72
N PRO A 237 4.94 7.45 -6.22
CA PRO A 237 6.31 7.82 -5.88
C PRO A 237 6.63 7.61 -4.40
N ILE A 238 7.90 7.34 -4.08
CA ILE A 238 8.47 7.51 -2.75
C ILE A 238 9.78 8.29 -2.87
N SER A 239 9.88 9.42 -2.18
CA SER A 239 11.09 10.23 -2.15
C SER A 239 11.90 9.99 -0.89
N THR A 240 13.22 9.99 -1.05
CA THR A 240 14.21 9.94 0.04
C THR A 240 14.61 11.34 0.54
N GLY A 241 13.90 12.37 0.06
CA GLY A 241 14.14 13.76 0.46
C GLY A 241 15.48 14.31 -0.05
N PRO A 242 15.88 15.50 0.44
CA PRO A 242 17.15 16.12 0.08
C PRO A 242 18.37 15.27 0.42
N SER A 243 18.32 14.50 1.53
CA SER A 243 19.46 13.72 2.01
C SER A 243 19.79 12.53 1.12
N GLY A 244 18.78 11.82 0.61
CA GLY A 244 18.97 10.74 -0.36
C GLY A 244 19.08 11.23 -1.80
N ASN A 245 18.49 12.39 -2.13
CA ASN A 245 18.43 12.95 -3.47
C ASN A 245 17.87 11.97 -4.54
N ARG A 246 16.95 11.09 -4.14
CA ARG A 246 16.29 10.12 -5.05
C ARG A 246 14.79 10.11 -4.88
N VAL A 247 14.11 9.94 -6.01
CA VAL A 247 12.70 9.56 -6.08
C VAL A 247 12.61 8.21 -6.79
N TYR A 248 11.89 7.27 -6.17
CA TYR A 248 11.61 5.95 -6.71
C TYR A 248 10.15 5.93 -7.16
N PHE A 249 9.93 5.66 -8.44
CA PHE A 249 8.58 5.60 -9.03
C PHE A 249 8.24 4.15 -9.39
N GLY A 250 7.06 3.71 -8.95
CA GLY A 250 6.46 2.45 -9.36
C GLY A 250 5.43 2.65 -10.47
N TYR A 251 5.67 2.06 -11.64
CA TYR A 251 4.78 2.09 -12.79
C TYR A 251 4.17 0.72 -13.07
N GLY A 252 2.98 0.70 -13.66
CA GLY A 252 2.32 -0.51 -14.13
C GLY A 252 1.92 -1.43 -12.99
N THR A 253 0.82 -1.13 -12.32
CA THR A 253 0.38 -1.70 -11.04
C THR A 253 0.39 -3.24 -10.92
N ASN A 254 -0.14 -3.96 -11.91
CA ASN A 254 -0.27 -5.44 -11.86
C ASN A 254 0.40 -6.17 -13.05
N LYS A 255 0.97 -5.43 -14.00
CA LYS A 255 1.58 -5.98 -15.23
C LYS A 255 2.53 -4.98 -15.88
N GLY A 256 3.60 -5.51 -16.48
CA GLY A 256 4.59 -4.69 -17.19
C GLY A 256 5.22 -3.62 -16.30
N GLY A 257 5.49 -3.98 -15.04
CA GLY A 257 5.95 -3.07 -14.02
C GLY A 257 7.30 -2.45 -14.34
N ILE A 258 7.54 -1.24 -13.86
CA ILE A 258 8.85 -0.58 -13.93
C ILE A 258 9.12 0.08 -12.60
N LEU A 259 10.27 -0.24 -11.99
CA LEU A 259 10.90 0.64 -11.02
C LEU A 259 11.76 1.66 -11.76
N GLN A 260 11.45 2.95 -11.63
CA GLN A 260 12.29 4.03 -12.14
C GLN A 260 13.02 4.73 -10.99
N ILE A 261 14.32 4.93 -11.14
CA ILE A 261 15.17 5.67 -10.20
C ILE A 261 15.46 7.04 -10.80
N VAL A 262 15.11 8.10 -10.08
CA VAL A 262 15.21 9.48 -10.56
C VAL A 262 16.03 10.33 -9.58
N ASP A 263 16.93 11.13 -10.15
CA ASP A 263 17.68 12.18 -9.46
C ASP A 263 16.72 13.31 -9.07
N ARG A 264 16.50 13.48 -7.77
CA ARG A 264 15.50 14.41 -7.23
C ARG A 264 15.87 15.86 -7.58
N GLU A 265 17.11 16.27 -7.39
CA GLU A 265 17.55 17.63 -7.67
C GLU A 265 17.40 17.96 -9.15
N LYS A 266 17.84 17.09 -10.07
CA LYS A 266 17.65 17.31 -11.51
C LYS A 266 16.18 17.36 -11.90
N LEU A 267 15.33 16.56 -11.26
CA LEU A 267 13.89 16.59 -11.50
C LEU A 267 13.31 17.98 -11.15
N LEU A 268 13.74 18.55 -10.02
CA LEU A 268 13.21 19.83 -9.51
C LEU A 268 13.80 21.07 -10.20
N SER A 269 15.10 21.07 -10.52
CA SER A 269 15.82 22.24 -11.04
C SER A 269 16.03 22.23 -12.56
N GLY A 270 15.84 21.07 -13.21
CA GLY A 270 15.99 20.93 -14.65
C GLY A 270 14.89 21.65 -15.47
N PRO A 271 15.04 21.71 -16.80
CA PRO A 271 14.02 22.25 -17.70
C PRO A 271 12.65 21.59 -17.46
N LYS A 272 11.60 22.41 -17.43
CA LYS A 272 10.27 22.03 -16.92
C LYS A 272 9.33 21.55 -18.02
N GLU A 273 9.58 21.96 -19.27
CA GLU A 273 8.81 21.59 -20.44
C GLU A 273 8.85 20.07 -20.62
N PRO A 274 7.72 19.38 -20.81
CA PRO A 274 7.67 17.92 -20.85
C PRO A 274 8.08 17.38 -22.23
N THR A 275 9.29 17.71 -22.69
CA THR A 275 9.88 17.07 -23.88
C THR A 275 10.45 15.71 -23.49
N ALA A 276 10.55 14.79 -24.46
CA ALA A 276 11.12 13.47 -24.20
C ALA A 276 12.54 13.53 -23.60
N ASP A 277 13.35 14.53 -23.98
CA ASP A 277 14.70 14.73 -23.42
C ASP A 277 14.66 15.28 -22.00
N ASN A 278 13.78 16.25 -21.71
CA ASN A 278 13.62 16.80 -20.36
C ASN A 278 13.02 15.79 -19.37
N LEU A 279 12.22 14.83 -19.85
CA LEU A 279 11.70 13.72 -19.05
C LEU A 279 12.76 12.64 -18.80
N ARG A 280 13.71 12.44 -19.72
CA ARG A 280 14.85 11.53 -19.52
C ARG A 280 15.96 12.14 -18.67
N LEU A 281 16.11 13.46 -18.68
CA LEU A 281 17.21 14.15 -17.99
C LEU A 281 17.42 13.75 -16.52
N PRO A 282 16.37 13.66 -15.67
CA PRO A 282 16.58 13.28 -14.27
C PRO A 282 16.56 11.75 -14.06
N GLU A 283 16.28 10.94 -15.08
CA GLU A 283 16.28 9.49 -14.95
C GLU A 283 17.70 8.93 -14.84
N ILE A 284 17.91 8.09 -13.83
CA ILE A 284 19.18 7.39 -13.61
C ILE A 284 19.10 6.00 -14.24
N ALA A 285 18.04 5.25 -13.94
CA ALA A 285 17.83 3.92 -14.46
C ALA A 285 16.36 3.47 -14.38
N ARG A 286 16.07 2.39 -15.08
CA ARG A 286 14.84 1.62 -14.98
C ARG A 286 15.17 0.15 -14.75
N LEU A 287 14.42 -0.49 -13.86
CA LEU A 287 14.37 -1.95 -13.73
C LEU A 287 12.99 -2.42 -14.22
N PRO A 288 12.89 -2.94 -15.46
CA PRO A 288 11.66 -3.52 -15.94
C PRO A 288 11.39 -4.85 -15.22
N MET A 289 10.12 -5.07 -14.88
CA MET A 289 9.64 -6.33 -14.32
C MET A 289 9.12 -7.24 -15.43
N SER A 290 8.82 -8.50 -15.06
CA SER A 290 8.10 -9.42 -15.94
C SER A 290 6.80 -8.79 -16.46
N ALA A 291 6.37 -9.17 -17.67
CA ALA A 291 5.08 -8.74 -18.22
C ALA A 291 3.89 -9.14 -17.33
N PHE A 292 4.08 -10.13 -16.44
CA PHE A 292 3.06 -10.61 -15.51
C PHE A 292 3.02 -9.88 -14.16
N ASN A 293 4.00 -9.05 -13.87
CA ASN A 293 4.16 -8.40 -12.57
C ASN A 293 4.17 -6.89 -12.72
N GLY A 294 3.73 -6.20 -11.68
CA GLY A 294 3.66 -4.75 -11.66
C GLY A 294 4.53 -4.11 -10.58
N ALA A 295 4.66 -2.78 -10.60
CA ALA A 295 5.30 -2.05 -9.51
C ALA A 295 4.29 -1.08 -8.88
N HIS A 296 3.55 -1.55 -7.87
CA HIS A 296 2.56 -0.74 -7.14
C HIS A 296 3.25 0.13 -6.06
N THR A 297 4.05 -0.46 -5.18
CA THR A 297 4.83 0.29 -4.18
C THR A 297 6.32 0.04 -4.39
N THR A 298 7.15 1.10 -4.39
CA THR A 298 8.61 1.01 -4.51
C THR A 298 9.28 1.62 -3.28
N PHE A 299 9.38 0.83 -2.20
CA PHE A 299 9.81 1.28 -0.88
C PHE A 299 11.34 1.21 -0.72
N PRO A 300 12.06 2.35 -0.64
CA PRO A 300 13.51 2.37 -0.56
C PRO A 300 14.01 2.15 0.86
N MET A 301 15.06 1.34 0.97
CA MET A 301 15.80 0.98 2.17
C MET A 301 17.29 1.15 1.87
N LEU A 302 17.76 2.40 1.88
CA LEU A 302 19.13 2.73 1.50
C LEU A 302 20.10 2.47 2.64
N GLY A 303 21.30 1.94 2.39
CA GLY A 303 22.30 1.65 3.40
C GLY A 303 21.84 0.58 4.39
N MET A 304 21.22 -0.50 3.91
CA MET A 304 20.96 -1.70 4.71
C MET A 304 22.27 -2.41 5.03
N PRO A 305 22.58 -2.68 6.30
CA PRO A 305 23.70 -3.54 6.65
C PRO A 305 23.37 -4.99 6.26
N ILE A 306 24.29 -5.66 5.57
CA ILE A 306 24.15 -7.09 5.23
C ILE A 306 25.06 -7.88 6.15
N ALA A 307 24.46 -8.59 7.11
CA ALA A 307 25.20 -9.28 8.16
C ALA A 307 26.20 -10.31 7.60
N GLU A 308 25.78 -11.08 6.59
CA GLU A 308 26.63 -12.08 5.94
C GLU A 308 27.85 -11.45 5.26
N PHE A 309 27.71 -10.24 4.70
CA PHE A 309 28.79 -9.52 4.00
C PHE A 309 29.59 -8.60 4.93
N ALA A 310 29.40 -8.69 6.26
CA ALA A 310 30.03 -7.77 7.21
C ALA A 310 31.57 -7.82 7.20
N ARG A 311 32.15 -8.96 6.78
CA ARG A 311 33.61 -9.16 6.65
C ARG A 311 34.12 -8.96 5.24
N ASP A 312 33.24 -8.72 4.27
CA ASP A 312 33.64 -8.47 2.90
C ASP A 312 34.31 -7.11 2.79
N LYS A 313 35.29 -7.02 1.89
CA LYS A 313 35.97 -5.76 1.60
C LYS A 313 34.98 -4.69 1.11
N ASP A 314 34.09 -5.10 0.19
CA ASP A 314 33.14 -4.25 -0.50
C ASP A 314 31.73 -4.83 -0.33
N GLY A 315 30.74 -3.99 -0.05
CA GLY A 315 29.33 -4.40 -0.07
C GLY A 315 28.70 -4.86 1.25
N LYS A 316 29.36 -4.60 2.38
CA LYS A 316 28.77 -4.74 3.73
C LYS A 316 27.48 -3.96 3.95
N THR A 317 27.21 -2.97 3.11
CA THR A 317 25.95 -2.23 3.05
C THR A 317 25.41 -2.23 1.62
N ARG A 318 24.09 -2.36 1.47
CA ARG A 318 23.39 -2.30 0.18
C ARG A 318 22.26 -1.29 0.22
N ASP A 319 22.01 -0.66 -0.92
CA ASP A 319 20.79 0.10 -1.13
C ASP A 319 19.75 -0.83 -1.74
N ILE A 320 18.63 -1.04 -1.05
CA ILE A 320 17.59 -1.97 -1.47
C ILE A 320 16.31 -1.20 -1.75
N VAL A 321 15.58 -1.60 -2.79
CA VAL A 321 14.19 -1.18 -3.00
C VAL A 321 13.30 -2.41 -2.94
N MET A 322 12.35 -2.41 -2.00
CA MET A 322 11.29 -3.40 -1.97
C MET A 322 10.18 -2.98 -2.93
N ILE A 323 9.86 -3.83 -3.89
CA ILE A 323 8.82 -3.60 -4.89
C ILE A 323 7.64 -4.52 -4.54
N VAL A 324 6.49 -3.93 -4.30
CA VAL A 324 5.25 -4.65 -4.02
C VAL A 324 4.34 -4.52 -5.23
N ASP A 325 3.89 -5.65 -5.76
CA ASP A 325 2.91 -5.73 -6.84
C ASP A 325 1.48 -5.53 -6.27
N GLU A 326 0.45 -5.37 -7.13
CA GLU A 326 -0.96 -5.41 -6.72
C GLU A 326 -1.76 -6.48 -7.47
N ALA A 327 -2.42 -7.37 -6.73
CA ALA A 327 -3.52 -8.18 -7.26
C ALA A 327 -4.80 -7.34 -7.44
N ILE A 328 -5.41 -7.42 -8.62
CA ILE A 328 -6.64 -6.70 -8.97
C ILE A 328 -7.85 -7.60 -9.21
N LEU A 329 -7.66 -8.90 -9.43
CA LEU A 329 -8.71 -9.88 -9.71
C LEU A 329 -8.97 -10.82 -8.53
N ASN A 330 -10.25 -11.19 -8.38
CA ASN A 330 -10.68 -12.15 -7.36
C ASN A 330 -10.33 -13.59 -7.77
N GLU A 331 -10.15 -14.45 -6.77
CA GLU A 331 -10.02 -15.90 -6.92
C GLU A 331 -8.90 -16.33 -7.88
N CYS A 332 -7.78 -15.61 -7.86
CA CYS A 332 -6.56 -15.94 -8.62
C CYS A 332 -6.76 -16.02 -10.15
N ASN A 333 -7.69 -15.24 -10.70
CA ASN A 333 -7.93 -15.15 -12.15
C ASN A 333 -6.89 -14.29 -12.91
N GLU A 334 -5.71 -14.09 -12.32
CA GLU A 334 -4.58 -13.34 -12.88
C GLU A 334 -3.25 -13.96 -12.43
N PRO A 335 -2.11 -13.60 -13.06
CA PRO A 335 -0.80 -14.02 -12.58
C PRO A 335 -0.54 -13.61 -11.13
N ARG A 336 0.17 -14.46 -10.39
CA ARG A 336 0.49 -14.21 -8.98
C ARG A 336 1.29 -12.92 -8.80
N GLN A 337 0.72 -11.99 -8.04
CA GLN A 337 1.37 -10.75 -7.63
C GLN A 337 2.15 -10.96 -6.33
N MET A 338 3.39 -10.50 -6.29
CA MET A 338 4.40 -10.87 -5.28
C MET A 338 5.08 -9.63 -4.68
N VAL A 339 5.99 -9.89 -3.74
CA VAL A 339 6.95 -8.89 -3.25
C VAL A 339 8.31 -9.23 -3.84
N TRP A 340 9.05 -8.22 -4.25
CA TRP A 340 10.37 -8.34 -4.85
C TRP A 340 11.37 -7.41 -4.16
N PHE A 341 12.64 -7.80 -4.14
CA PHE A 341 13.70 -6.96 -3.60
C PHE A 341 14.74 -6.73 -4.68
N ALA A 342 15.03 -5.46 -4.96
CA ALA A 342 16.05 -5.05 -5.90
C ALA A 342 17.23 -4.40 -5.17
N ASP A 343 18.45 -4.84 -5.47
CA ASP A 343 19.67 -4.13 -5.10
C ASP A 343 19.90 -2.99 -6.09
N VAL A 344 19.93 -1.77 -5.57
CA VAL A 344 20.14 -0.53 -6.31
C VAL A 344 21.43 0.19 -5.88
N THR A 345 22.33 -0.51 -5.15
CA THR A 345 23.63 0.05 -4.70
C THR A 345 24.45 0.60 -5.88
N VAL A 346 24.36 -0.04 -7.03
CA VAL A 346 24.86 0.49 -8.31
C VAL A 346 23.65 0.99 -9.09
N GLU A 347 23.29 2.25 -8.88
CA GLU A 347 21.99 2.79 -9.29
C GLU A 347 21.72 2.72 -10.80
N ASN A 348 22.75 2.73 -11.64
CA ASN A 348 22.61 2.60 -13.09
C ASN A 348 22.50 1.15 -13.58
N ARG A 349 22.59 0.18 -12.67
CA ARG A 349 22.48 -1.27 -12.92
C ARG A 349 21.72 -1.96 -11.78
N PRO A 350 20.47 -1.56 -11.51
CA PRO A 350 19.65 -2.20 -10.48
C PRO A 350 19.42 -3.67 -10.84
N MET A 351 19.37 -4.54 -9.84
CA MET A 351 19.22 -5.98 -10.03
C MET A 351 18.22 -6.57 -9.04
N MET A 352 17.34 -7.44 -9.53
CA MET A 352 16.47 -8.22 -8.66
C MET A 352 17.28 -9.29 -7.91
N ILE A 353 17.18 -9.33 -6.59
CA ILE A 353 17.96 -10.26 -5.74
C ILE A 353 17.10 -11.34 -5.08
N SER A 354 15.83 -11.07 -4.79
CA SER A 354 14.94 -12.04 -4.15
C SER A 354 13.47 -11.68 -4.35
N SER A 355 12.58 -12.59 -3.92
CA SER A 355 11.14 -12.37 -3.88
C SER A 355 10.47 -13.14 -2.74
N TYR A 356 9.23 -12.77 -2.43
CA TYR A 356 8.39 -13.43 -1.44
C TYR A 356 6.94 -13.47 -1.91
N THR A 357 6.25 -14.57 -1.59
CA THR A 357 4.79 -14.68 -1.73
C THR A 357 4.23 -15.64 -0.68
N VAL A 358 2.96 -15.44 -0.32
CA VAL A 358 2.22 -16.36 0.56
C VAL A 358 1.91 -17.64 -0.24
N PRO A 359 2.25 -18.83 0.25
CA PRO A 359 1.85 -20.09 -0.37
C PRO A 359 0.32 -20.21 -0.39
N GLU A 360 -0.28 -20.39 -1.56
CA GLU A 360 -1.74 -20.51 -1.72
C GLU A 360 -2.35 -21.59 -0.82
N ALA A 361 -1.71 -22.77 -0.81
CA ALA A 361 -2.15 -23.93 -0.06
C ALA A 361 -2.12 -23.73 1.46
N SER A 362 -1.46 -22.69 1.98
CA SER A 362 -1.40 -22.42 3.42
C SER A 362 -2.72 -21.91 3.99
N GLY A 363 -3.64 -21.43 3.14
CA GLY A 363 -4.97 -20.98 3.57
C GLY A 363 -6.08 -21.17 2.54
N THR A 364 -5.80 -21.93 1.46
CA THR A 364 -6.71 -22.15 0.32
C THR A 364 -7.25 -20.83 -0.25
N PHE A 365 -6.36 -19.85 -0.36
CA PHE A 365 -6.73 -18.46 -0.55
C PHE A 365 -7.37 -18.18 -1.91
N CYS A 366 -7.09 -18.96 -2.96
CA CYS A 366 -7.79 -18.79 -4.23
C CYS A 366 -9.27 -19.18 -4.12
N GLU A 367 -9.60 -20.15 -3.26
CA GLU A 367 -10.97 -20.61 -3.04
C GLU A 367 -11.73 -19.80 -1.98
N ARG A 368 -11.01 -19.16 -1.05
CA ARG A 368 -11.59 -18.38 0.06
C ARG A 368 -12.49 -17.22 -0.40
N GLY A 369 -12.24 -16.68 -1.60
CA GLY A 369 -12.96 -15.57 -2.19
C GLY A 369 -12.21 -14.23 -2.07
N GLY A 370 -12.58 -13.26 -2.90
CA GLY A 370 -11.84 -12.00 -2.99
C GLY A 370 -10.48 -12.12 -3.67
N ARG A 371 -9.71 -11.04 -3.63
CA ARG A 371 -8.34 -11.01 -4.19
C ARG A 371 -7.38 -11.76 -3.27
N PHE A 372 -6.39 -12.39 -3.88
CA PHE A 372 -5.27 -13.04 -3.20
C PHE A 372 -3.96 -12.75 -3.93
N GLY A 373 -3.04 -12.05 -3.28
CA GLY A 373 -1.76 -11.61 -3.81
C GLY A 373 -1.28 -10.37 -3.06
N ALA A 374 -0.05 -9.92 -3.32
CA ALA A 374 0.46 -8.70 -2.72
C ALA A 374 -0.39 -7.47 -3.13
N HIS A 375 -0.34 -6.40 -2.32
CA HIS A 375 -0.92 -5.11 -2.64
C HIS A 375 -0.02 -3.94 -2.22
N SER A 376 0.14 -3.70 -0.91
CA SER A 376 0.95 -2.58 -0.42
C SER A 376 1.79 -2.95 0.79
N SER A 377 2.90 -2.24 0.97
CA SER A 377 3.65 -2.23 2.23
C SER A 377 3.14 -1.15 3.18
N ASN A 378 3.65 -1.16 4.42
CA ASN A 378 3.77 0.05 5.22
C ASN A 378 4.74 1.03 4.56
N GLU A 379 4.55 2.32 4.78
CA GLU A 379 5.36 3.37 4.13
C GLU A 379 6.11 4.23 5.16
N SER A 380 5.82 4.07 6.46
CA SER A 380 6.62 4.64 7.55
C SER A 380 8.07 4.14 7.53
N MET A 381 8.99 5.09 7.67
CA MET A 381 10.43 4.85 7.80
C MET A 381 10.89 4.97 9.26
N ALA A 382 9.98 4.86 10.22
CA ALA A 382 10.31 4.93 11.64
C ALA A 382 11.34 3.84 12.04
N PRO A 383 12.37 4.18 12.86
CA PRO A 383 13.44 3.24 13.22
C PRO A 383 12.97 1.95 13.93
N VAL A 384 11.76 1.94 14.49
CA VAL A 384 11.19 0.76 15.14
C VAL A 384 11.07 -0.44 14.19
N PHE A 385 10.77 -0.22 12.91
CA PHE A 385 10.65 -1.29 11.92
C PHE A 385 11.52 -1.11 10.68
N TYR A 386 11.85 0.14 10.31
CA TYR A 386 12.57 0.41 9.07
C TYR A 386 13.88 -0.38 8.95
N LYS A 387 14.10 -1.02 7.79
CA LYS A 387 15.20 -1.96 7.47
C LYS A 387 15.26 -3.25 8.30
N LYS A 388 14.29 -3.49 9.18
CA LYS A 388 14.22 -4.71 10.02
C LYS A 388 13.02 -5.55 9.65
N MET A 389 11.87 -4.91 9.53
CA MET A 389 10.58 -5.53 9.29
C MET A 389 9.85 -4.81 8.16
N ALA A 390 9.20 -5.57 7.28
CA ALA A 390 8.19 -5.05 6.36
C ALA A 390 6.84 -5.70 6.66
N PHE A 391 5.78 -4.90 6.63
CA PHE A 391 4.41 -5.38 6.72
C PHE A 391 3.75 -5.24 5.37
N ILE A 392 3.21 -6.33 4.85
CA ILE A 392 2.64 -6.37 3.50
C ILE A 392 1.19 -6.83 3.58
N ALA A 393 0.28 -6.04 3.00
CA ALA A 393 -1.09 -6.44 2.79
C ALA A 393 -1.19 -7.47 1.64
N PHE A 394 -1.88 -8.57 1.91
CA PHE A 394 -2.09 -9.70 1.00
C PHE A 394 -3.58 -10.00 0.79
N PHE A 395 -4.44 -8.97 0.81
CA PHE A 395 -5.88 -9.08 0.66
C PHE A 395 -6.51 -10.14 1.58
N ASN A 396 -7.09 -11.22 1.03
CA ASN A 396 -7.76 -12.27 1.81
C ASN A 396 -6.79 -13.14 2.64
N ALA A 397 -5.49 -12.96 2.44
CA ALA A 397 -4.42 -13.52 3.25
C ALA A 397 -3.95 -12.54 4.36
N GLY A 398 -4.69 -11.45 4.61
CA GLY A 398 -4.42 -10.54 5.72
C GLY A 398 -3.13 -9.74 5.55
N VAL A 399 -2.48 -9.40 6.66
CA VAL A 399 -1.15 -8.79 6.68
C VAL A 399 -0.07 -9.82 6.97
N ARG A 400 1.08 -9.68 6.32
CA ARG A 400 2.28 -10.50 6.49
C ARG A 400 3.41 -9.66 7.05
N ALA A 401 4.06 -10.15 8.11
CA ALA A 401 5.22 -9.54 8.72
C ALA A 401 6.49 -10.27 8.25
N LEU A 402 7.34 -9.58 7.50
CA LEU A 402 8.57 -10.12 6.93
C LEU A 402 9.78 -9.59 7.68
N ASP A 403 10.67 -10.48 8.12
CA ASP A 403 12.05 -10.13 8.46
C ASP A 403 12.81 -9.89 7.16
N ILE A 404 13.31 -8.65 7.02
CA ILE A 404 13.99 -8.17 5.81
C ILE A 404 15.44 -7.79 6.08
N ARG A 405 15.98 -8.10 7.27
CA ARG A 405 17.39 -7.82 7.61
C ARG A 405 18.36 -8.53 6.67
N ASP A 406 17.94 -9.67 6.12
CA ASP A 406 18.56 -10.28 4.94
C ASP A 406 17.63 -10.11 3.72
N PRO A 407 17.81 -9.06 2.91
CA PRO A 407 16.98 -8.82 1.72
C PRO A 407 17.25 -9.83 0.60
N PHE A 408 18.27 -10.69 0.70
CA PHE A 408 18.48 -11.80 -0.24
C PHE A 408 17.61 -13.02 0.11
N HIS A 409 17.17 -13.13 1.36
CA HIS A 409 16.35 -14.24 1.86
C HIS A 409 15.25 -13.72 2.82
N PRO A 410 14.31 -12.88 2.34
CA PRO A 410 13.23 -12.36 3.19
C PRO A 410 12.38 -13.53 3.73
N SER A 411 11.99 -13.45 5.00
CA SER A 411 11.25 -14.53 5.66
C SER A 411 10.01 -14.04 6.39
N GLU A 412 8.88 -14.74 6.24
CA GLU A 412 7.67 -14.45 7.04
C GLU A 412 7.90 -14.90 8.49
N VAL A 413 7.71 -13.97 9.42
CA VAL A 413 7.84 -14.23 10.86
C VAL A 413 6.52 -14.03 11.61
N GLY A 414 5.46 -13.58 10.94
CA GLY A 414 4.13 -13.46 11.51
C GLY A 414 3.07 -13.06 10.49
N HIS A 415 1.81 -13.24 10.85
CA HIS A 415 0.68 -12.78 10.07
C HIS A 415 -0.55 -12.54 10.95
N PHE A 416 -1.48 -11.76 10.42
CA PHE A 416 -2.81 -11.57 10.99
C PHE A 416 -3.84 -11.46 9.88
N ILE A 417 -4.88 -12.29 9.94
CA ILE A 417 -6.03 -12.29 9.05
C ILE A 417 -7.26 -11.93 9.89
N PRO A 418 -7.85 -10.73 9.70
CA PRO A 418 -9.05 -10.35 10.41
C PRO A 418 -10.21 -11.34 10.20
N ALA A 419 -11.11 -11.39 11.18
CA ALA A 419 -12.39 -12.04 11.02
C ALA A 419 -13.33 -11.17 10.16
N ILE A 420 -14.21 -11.80 9.38
CA ILE A 420 -15.29 -11.07 8.70
C ILE A 420 -16.33 -10.57 9.72
N THR A 421 -16.99 -9.47 9.40
CA THR A 421 -18.10 -8.92 10.17
C THR A 421 -19.39 -8.87 9.34
N ALA A 422 -20.50 -8.47 9.95
CA ALA A 422 -21.75 -8.22 9.21
C ALA A 422 -21.62 -7.08 8.19
N ALA A 423 -20.64 -6.19 8.36
CA ALA A 423 -20.35 -5.12 7.42
C ALA A 423 -19.47 -5.58 6.25
N THR A 424 -18.83 -6.76 6.34
CA THR A 424 -17.87 -7.20 5.33
C THR A 424 -18.55 -7.41 3.97
N ASP A 425 -18.15 -6.60 2.99
CA ASP A 425 -18.75 -6.54 1.67
C ASP A 425 -18.33 -7.72 0.78
N LYS A 426 -19.23 -8.12 -0.11
CA LYS A 426 -19.07 -9.31 -0.95
C LYS A 426 -18.01 -9.09 -2.02
N ARG A 427 -17.34 -10.17 -2.42
CA ARG A 427 -16.43 -10.23 -3.57
C ARG A 427 -16.95 -11.24 -4.57
N CYS A 428 -17.15 -10.78 -5.79
CA CYS A 428 -17.81 -11.57 -6.83
C CYS A 428 -16.85 -11.89 -7.98
N VAL A 429 -17.08 -13.04 -8.60
CA VAL A 429 -16.55 -13.42 -9.91
C VAL A 429 -17.71 -13.72 -10.86
N LYS A 430 -17.48 -13.58 -12.16
CA LYS A 430 -18.43 -14.04 -13.18
C LYS A 430 -18.07 -15.46 -13.61
N ILE A 431 -19.03 -16.37 -13.50
CA ILE A 431 -18.94 -17.76 -13.99
C ILE A 431 -20.20 -18.01 -14.81
N ASP A 432 -20.05 -18.37 -16.08
CA ASP A 432 -21.16 -18.58 -17.03
C ASP A 432 -22.19 -17.42 -17.01
N ASP A 433 -21.68 -16.18 -17.09
CA ASP A 433 -22.44 -14.92 -17.01
C ASP A 433 -23.25 -14.69 -15.71
N LYS A 434 -23.04 -15.53 -14.68
CA LYS A 434 -23.66 -15.36 -13.36
C LYS A 434 -22.63 -14.91 -12.33
N ASN A 435 -23.05 -14.02 -11.45
CA ASN A 435 -22.23 -13.60 -10.32
C ASN A 435 -22.22 -14.69 -9.25
N ARG A 436 -21.04 -15.17 -8.90
CA ARG A 436 -20.80 -15.95 -7.69
C ARG A 436 -20.05 -15.08 -6.71
N CYS A 437 -20.67 -14.80 -5.57
CA CYS A 437 -20.15 -13.88 -4.56
C CYS A 437 -19.84 -14.61 -3.26
N LYS A 438 -18.70 -14.27 -2.65
CA LYS A 438 -18.29 -14.73 -1.31
C LYS A 438 -18.02 -13.53 -0.42
N VAL A 439 -18.17 -13.70 0.89
CA VAL A 439 -17.75 -12.70 1.87
C VAL A 439 -16.37 -13.11 2.38
N ALA A 440 -15.39 -12.25 2.17
CA ALA A 440 -14.02 -12.47 2.57
C ALA A 440 -13.38 -11.13 2.92
N ILE A 441 -12.50 -11.13 3.91
CA ILE A 441 -11.67 -9.96 4.22
C ILE A 441 -10.82 -9.59 3.01
N GLN A 442 -10.47 -8.32 2.90
CA GLN A 442 -9.64 -7.74 1.86
C GLN A 442 -8.72 -6.70 2.52
N THR A 443 -7.79 -7.15 3.36
CA THR A 443 -6.78 -6.26 3.96
C THR A 443 -6.06 -5.52 2.83
N ASN A 444 -6.33 -4.22 2.72
CA ASN A 444 -5.98 -3.41 1.57
C ASN A 444 -4.60 -2.81 1.78
N ASN A 445 -4.43 -1.99 2.82
CA ASN A 445 -3.14 -1.40 3.12
C ASN A 445 -2.80 -1.55 4.60
N VAL A 446 -1.54 -1.30 4.88
CA VAL A 446 -0.96 -1.33 6.21
C VAL A 446 -0.10 -0.09 6.43
N GLU A 447 -0.06 0.41 7.65
CA GLU A 447 0.90 1.43 8.10
C GLU A 447 1.38 1.09 9.52
N THR A 448 2.46 1.72 9.96
CA THR A 448 3.03 1.54 11.29
C THR A 448 3.36 2.88 11.95
N ASP A 449 3.47 2.89 13.28
CA ASP A 449 3.87 4.07 14.04
C ASP A 449 5.14 3.83 14.87
N GLU A 450 5.67 4.89 15.47
CA GLU A 450 6.91 4.83 16.26
C GLU A 450 6.77 4.05 17.57
N ARG A 451 5.53 3.80 18.02
CA ARG A 451 5.24 3.01 19.24
C ARG A 451 5.34 1.50 18.98
N GLY A 452 5.44 1.10 17.71
CA GLY A 452 5.50 -0.30 17.30
C GLY A 452 4.13 -0.93 17.03
N TYR A 453 3.09 -0.11 16.82
CA TYR A 453 1.78 -0.60 16.38
C TYR A 453 1.70 -0.70 14.87
N ILE A 454 0.87 -1.64 14.42
CA ILE A 454 0.63 -1.94 13.00
C ILE A 454 -0.86 -1.75 12.73
N TYR A 455 -1.18 -0.94 11.74
CA TYR A 455 -2.53 -0.50 11.40
C TYR A 455 -2.90 -1.09 10.06
N ILE A 456 -3.85 -2.01 10.04
CA ILE A 456 -4.35 -2.60 8.79
C ILE A 456 -5.76 -2.16 8.54
N VAL A 457 -6.07 -1.82 7.29
CA VAL A 457 -7.39 -1.35 6.90
C VAL A 457 -7.95 -2.20 5.76
N ASP A 458 -9.25 -2.41 5.77
CA ASP A 458 -9.90 -3.39 4.91
C ASP A 458 -10.74 -2.75 3.79
N ARG A 459 -10.55 -3.24 2.55
CA ARG A 459 -11.28 -2.79 1.36
C ARG A 459 -12.72 -3.27 1.34
N ALA A 460 -13.02 -4.37 2.02
CA ALA A 460 -14.33 -4.95 2.10
C ALA A 460 -15.09 -4.46 3.34
N ASN A 461 -14.88 -3.22 3.78
CA ASN A 461 -15.61 -2.58 4.88
C ASN A 461 -15.44 -3.26 6.27
N THR A 462 -14.44 -4.14 6.44
CA THR A 462 -14.20 -4.81 7.75
C THR A 462 -13.59 -3.85 8.79
N GLY A 463 -13.12 -2.67 8.38
CA GLY A 463 -12.66 -1.60 9.25
C GLY A 463 -11.14 -1.54 9.43
N LEU A 464 -10.72 -0.83 10.48
CA LEU A 464 -9.35 -0.68 10.96
C LEU A 464 -9.08 -1.68 12.08
N HIS A 465 -7.93 -2.37 12.00
CA HIS A 465 -7.41 -3.21 13.07
C HIS A 465 -6.02 -2.71 13.47
N ILE A 466 -5.82 -2.52 14.77
CA ILE A 466 -4.54 -2.12 15.35
C ILE A 466 -3.92 -3.37 16.00
N LEU A 467 -2.71 -3.69 15.58
CA LEU A 467 -2.02 -4.92 15.92
C LEU A 467 -0.69 -4.60 16.60
N GLU A 468 -0.16 -5.58 17.30
CA GLU A 468 1.22 -5.57 17.78
C GLU A 468 1.89 -6.91 17.52
N LEU A 469 3.22 -6.88 17.35
CA LEU A 469 4.02 -8.10 17.26
C LEU A 469 4.08 -8.81 18.62
N THR A 470 4.08 -10.14 18.56
CA THR A 470 4.29 -11.04 19.70
C THR A 470 5.36 -12.07 19.38
N GLY A 471 5.81 -12.81 20.40
CA GLY A 471 6.73 -13.93 20.22
C GLY A 471 8.03 -13.58 19.47
N PRO A 472 8.55 -14.50 18.63
CA PRO A 472 9.78 -14.29 17.87
C PRO A 472 9.77 -13.06 16.96
N ALA A 473 8.63 -12.71 16.34
CA ALA A 473 8.56 -11.53 15.47
C ALA A 473 8.85 -10.24 16.24
N ARG A 474 8.37 -10.15 17.49
CA ARG A 474 8.66 -9.00 18.37
C ARG A 474 10.16 -8.85 18.66
N ALA A 475 10.85 -9.98 18.87
CA ALA A 475 12.29 -10.00 19.09
C ALA A 475 13.08 -9.57 17.83
N VAL A 476 12.64 -9.97 16.64
CA VAL A 476 13.25 -9.52 15.36
C VAL A 476 13.20 -8.00 15.22
N ALA A 477 12.09 -7.36 15.59
CA ALA A 477 11.94 -5.91 15.57
C ALA A 477 12.81 -5.18 16.61
N GLY A 478 13.36 -5.90 17.60
CA GLY A 478 14.11 -5.34 18.72
C GLY A 478 13.22 -4.63 19.75
N LEU A 479 11.95 -5.04 19.86
CA LEU A 479 11.00 -4.49 20.82
C LEU A 479 11.13 -5.22 22.18
N PRO A 480 10.95 -4.49 23.31
CA PRO A 480 11.07 -5.05 24.66
C PRO A 480 9.98 -6.06 24.99
#